data_AF-A0A258YY41-F1
#
_entry.id   AF-A0A258YY41-F1
#
_cell.length_a   1.000
_cell.length_b   1.000
_cell.length_c   1.000
_cell.angle_alpha   90.00
_cell.angle_beta   90.00
_cell.angle_gamma   90.00
#
_symmetry.space_group_name_H-M   'P 1'
#
loop_
_entity.id
_entity.type
_entity.pdbx_description
1 polymer ?
#
loop_
_entity_poly.entity_id
_entity_poly.type
_entity_poly.pdbx_seq_one_letter_code
_entity_poly.pdbx_strand_id
1 'polypeptide(L)'
;MFDIGFSEMVVVGVVALIVIGPERLPKVARTAGHLYGRLQRYVSSVKSDISQEIQLDEMRRVGQEFKESIQSAASDLKQEATVVDDYLRSELESVNQAVKQVNREVPEPVLESVVADAPAQQSLPLDMPDQNPLPPAPVAVVEKAHGDHASKTI
;
A
#
# COMPACT_ATOMS: atom_id res chain seq x y z
N MET A 1 10.92 -10.47 -20.74
CA MET A 1 10.40 -9.08 -20.76
C MET A 1 8.92 -8.95 -20.40
N PHE A 2 8.21 -10.04 -20.13
CA PHE A 2 7.13 -10.06 -19.15
C PHE A 2 7.47 -11.19 -18.19
N ASP A 3 8.53 -11.00 -17.41
CA ASP A 3 8.84 -11.86 -16.29
C ASP A 3 7.88 -11.47 -15.17
N ILE A 4 6.58 -11.73 -15.38
CA ILE A 4 5.55 -11.65 -14.34
C ILE A 4 5.82 -12.85 -13.45
N GLY A 5 6.78 -12.67 -12.55
CA GLY A 5 7.07 -13.60 -11.50
C GLY A 5 6.03 -13.51 -10.40
N PHE A 6 6.19 -14.38 -9.41
CA PHE A 6 5.36 -14.36 -8.22
C PHE A 6 5.48 -12.99 -7.49
N SER A 7 6.67 -12.40 -7.48
CA SER A 7 6.94 -11.11 -6.85
C SER A 7 6.12 -9.97 -7.45
N GLU A 8 6.06 -9.86 -8.77
CA GLU A 8 5.30 -8.84 -9.48
C GLU A 8 3.80 -9.00 -9.24
N MET A 9 3.29 -10.24 -9.20
CA MET A 9 1.89 -10.53 -8.88
C MET A 9 1.51 -10.07 -7.47
N VAL A 10 2.42 -10.21 -6.50
CA VAL A 10 2.21 -9.71 -5.13
C VAL A 10 2.14 -8.18 -5.13
N VAL A 11 3.07 -7.50 -5.81
CA VAL A 11 3.09 -6.03 -5.88
C VAL A 11 1.81 -5.49 -6.51
N VAL A 12 1.39 -6.03 -7.65
CA VAL A 12 0.12 -5.65 -8.30
C VAL A 12 -1.07 -5.96 -7.39
N GLY A 13 -1.05 -7.09 -6.67
CA GLY A 13 -2.06 -7.43 -5.68
C GLY A 13 -2.18 -6.37 -4.59
N VAL A 14 -1.07 -5.91 -4.01
CA VAL A 14 -1.06 -4.86 -2.99
C VAL A 14 -1.60 -3.54 -3.56
N VAL A 15 -1.15 -3.12 -4.75
CA VAL A 15 -1.65 -1.89 -5.39
C VAL A 15 -3.15 -1.99 -5.65
N ALA A 16 -3.63 -3.12 -6.16
CA ALA A 16 -5.05 -3.35 -6.39
C ALA A 16 -5.87 -3.31 -5.09
N LEU A 17 -5.33 -3.85 -3.99
CA LEU A 17 -5.97 -3.77 -2.68
C LEU A 17 -6.10 -2.33 -2.18
N ILE A 18 -5.12 -1.48 -2.43
CA ILE A 18 -5.16 -0.05 -2.03
C ILE A 18 -6.15 0.73 -2.89
N VAL A 19 -6.11 0.53 -4.21
CA VAL A 19 -6.92 1.33 -5.16
C VAL A 19 -8.39 0.91 -5.16
N ILE A 20 -8.65 -0.40 -5.23
CA ILE A 20 -10.01 -0.94 -5.31
C ILE A 20 -10.58 -1.17 -3.90
N GLY A 21 -9.72 -1.47 -2.94
CA GLY A 21 -10.11 -1.88 -1.58
C GLY A 21 -10.18 -3.40 -1.43
N PRO A 22 -9.78 -3.95 -0.27
CA PRO A 22 -9.76 -5.40 0.00
C PRO A 22 -11.14 -6.06 -0.07
N GLU A 23 -12.21 -5.32 0.23
CA GLU A 23 -13.58 -5.83 0.20
C GLU A 23 -14.14 -5.95 -1.23
N ARG A 24 -13.66 -5.10 -2.15
CA ARG A 24 -14.21 -4.97 -3.51
C ARG A 24 -13.44 -5.79 -4.54
N LEU A 25 -12.12 -5.95 -4.37
CA LEU A 25 -11.27 -6.77 -5.22
C LEU A 25 -11.82 -8.20 -5.44
N PRO A 26 -12.21 -8.97 -4.40
CA PRO A 26 -12.72 -10.33 -4.61
C PRO A 26 -14.03 -10.34 -5.41
N LYS A 27 -14.88 -9.31 -5.27
CA LYS A 27 -16.11 -9.18 -6.05
C LYS A 27 -15.80 -8.92 -7.53
N VAL A 28 -14.83 -8.06 -7.84
CA VAL A 28 -14.39 -7.78 -9.21
C VAL A 28 -13.74 -9.02 -9.82
N ALA A 29 -12.82 -9.68 -9.11
CA ALA A 29 -12.15 -10.89 -9.58
C ALA A 29 -13.15 -12.01 -9.92
N ARG A 30 -14.19 -12.20 -9.09
CA ARG A 30 -15.26 -13.16 -9.36
C ARG A 30 -16.06 -12.82 -10.62
N THR A 31 -16.42 -11.55 -10.80
CA THR A 31 -17.16 -11.09 -11.99
C THR A 31 -16.31 -11.21 -13.25
N ALA A 32 -15.07 -10.75 -13.21
CA ALA A 32 -14.11 -10.88 -14.30
C ALA A 32 -13.86 -12.35 -14.65
N GLY A 33 -13.68 -13.21 -13.64
CA GLY A 33 -13.53 -14.66 -13.82
C GLY A 33 -14.75 -15.32 -14.43
N HIS A 34 -15.97 -14.91 -14.04
CA HIS A 34 -17.20 -15.40 -14.68
C HIS A 34 -17.27 -15.01 -16.15
N LEU A 35 -16.90 -13.76 -16.48
CA LEU A 35 -16.92 -13.28 -17.85
C LEU A 35 -15.85 -13.98 -18.71
N TYR A 36 -14.65 -14.13 -18.16
CA TYR A 36 -13.54 -14.84 -18.78
C TYR A 36 -13.87 -16.31 -19.02
N GLY A 37 -14.46 -16.99 -18.02
CA GLY A 37 -14.86 -18.40 -18.16
C GLY A 37 -15.94 -18.62 -19.23
N ARG A 38 -16.89 -17.68 -19.35
CA ARG A 38 -17.90 -17.70 -20.43
C ARG A 38 -17.26 -17.48 -21.79
N LEU A 39 -16.36 -16.50 -21.91
CA LEU A 39 -15.65 -16.22 -23.16
C LEU A 39 -14.78 -17.42 -23.58
N GLN A 40 -14.03 -18.01 -22.65
CA GLN A 40 -13.20 -19.17 -22.91
C GLN A 40 -14.03 -20.35 -23.43
N ARG A 41 -15.23 -20.56 -22.86
CA ARG A 41 -16.14 -21.61 -23.33
C ARG A 41 -16.67 -21.31 -24.73
N TYR A 42 -17.04 -20.06 -25.03
CA TYR A 42 -17.47 -19.65 -26.36
C TYR A 42 -16.36 -19.82 -27.41
N VAL A 43 -15.15 -19.36 -27.10
CA VAL A 43 -13.97 -19.54 -27.96
C VAL A 43 -13.68 -21.04 -28.16
N SER A 44 -13.83 -21.86 -27.13
CA SER A 44 -13.64 -23.32 -27.25
C SER A 44 -14.68 -23.97 -28.16
N SER A 45 -15.95 -23.56 -28.07
CA SER A 45 -17.02 -24.05 -28.96
C SER A 45 -16.77 -23.63 -30.40
N VAL A 46 -16.53 -22.33 -30.62
CA VAL A 46 -16.25 -21.79 -31.96
C VAL A 46 -14.97 -22.40 -32.54
N LYS A 47 -13.92 -22.59 -31.75
CA LYS A 47 -12.70 -23.29 -32.19
C LYS A 47 -13.01 -24.73 -32.60
N SER A 48 -13.89 -25.43 -31.88
CA SER A 48 -14.28 -26.81 -32.21
C SER A 48 -15.01 -26.87 -33.55
N ASP A 49 -15.96 -25.95 -33.77
CA ASP A 49 -16.75 -25.88 -35.01
C ASP A 49 -15.86 -25.44 -36.19
N ILE A 50 -15.01 -24.43 -35.99
CA ILE A 50 -14.06 -23.91 -36.97
C ILE A 50 -12.95 -24.91 -37.31
N SER A 51 -12.42 -25.64 -36.33
CA SER A 51 -11.35 -26.64 -36.58
C SER A 51 -11.86 -27.81 -37.44
N GLN A 52 -13.19 -27.97 -37.54
CA GLN A 52 -13.82 -28.98 -38.38
C GLN A 52 -13.96 -28.52 -39.85
N GLU A 53 -13.96 -27.20 -40.11
CA GLU A 53 -14.13 -26.61 -41.46
C GLU A 53 -12.87 -25.90 -42.02
N ILE A 54 -11.95 -25.41 -41.18
CA ILE A 54 -10.81 -24.57 -41.60
C ILE A 54 -9.50 -25.38 -41.67
N GLN A 55 -8.86 -25.37 -42.84
CA GLN A 55 -7.46 -25.80 -43.01
C GLN A 55 -6.52 -24.93 -42.16
N LEU A 56 -5.57 -25.56 -41.48
CA LEU A 56 -4.61 -24.97 -40.52
C LEU A 56 -3.90 -23.67 -40.99
N ASP A 57 -3.89 -23.37 -42.28
CA ASP A 57 -3.18 -22.24 -42.87
C ASP A 57 -3.86 -20.88 -42.59
N GLU A 58 -5.18 -20.83 -42.44
CA GLU A 58 -5.87 -19.57 -42.15
C GLU A 58 -5.70 -19.14 -40.68
N MET A 59 -5.67 -20.10 -39.74
CA MET A 59 -5.32 -19.82 -38.34
C MET A 59 -3.87 -19.36 -38.18
N ARG A 60 -2.94 -19.88 -38.99
CA ARG A 60 -1.53 -19.44 -38.98
C ARG A 60 -1.41 -17.99 -39.44
N ARG A 61 -2.19 -17.58 -40.45
CA ARG A 61 -2.20 -16.20 -40.95
C ARG A 61 -2.70 -15.21 -39.91
N VAL A 62 -3.85 -15.49 -39.27
CA VAL A 62 -4.40 -14.64 -38.20
C VAL A 62 -3.42 -14.56 -37.01
N GLY A 63 -2.81 -15.69 -36.64
CA GLY A 63 -1.79 -15.71 -35.59
C GLY A 63 -0.55 -14.88 -35.93
N GLN A 64 -0.11 -14.89 -37.19
CA GLN A 64 1.00 -14.06 -37.67
C GLN A 64 0.65 -12.58 -37.65
N GLU A 65 -0.51 -12.18 -38.18
CA GLU A 65 -0.97 -10.79 -38.20
C GLU A 65 -1.12 -10.22 -36.78
N PHE A 66 -1.65 -11.03 -35.85
CA PHE A 66 -1.75 -10.65 -34.44
C PHE A 66 -0.37 -10.51 -33.78
N LYS A 67 0.54 -11.45 -34.04
CA LYS A 67 1.92 -11.40 -33.51
C LYS A 67 2.67 -10.17 -34.02
N GLU A 68 2.51 -9.86 -35.30
CA GLU A 68 3.13 -8.68 -35.93
C GLU A 68 2.57 -7.38 -35.35
N SER A 69 1.24 -7.31 -35.16
CA SER A 69 0.59 -6.17 -34.49
C SER A 69 1.08 -5.96 -33.06
N ILE A 70 1.20 -7.03 -32.27
CA ILE A 70 1.77 -6.96 -30.91
C ILE A 70 3.24 -6.57 -30.94
N GLN A 71 4.02 -7.09 -31.88
CA GLN A 71 5.44 -6.79 -31.96
C GLN A 71 5.70 -5.33 -32.35
N SER A 72 4.90 -4.79 -33.27
CA SER A 72 4.94 -3.37 -33.63
C SER A 72 4.57 -2.50 -32.42
N ALA A 73 3.44 -2.77 -31.76
CA ALA A 73 3.04 -2.03 -30.57
C ALA A 73 4.08 -2.13 -29.44
N ALA A 74 4.68 -3.30 -29.21
CA ALA A 74 5.74 -3.48 -28.24
C ALA A 74 7.04 -2.75 -28.63
N SER A 75 7.31 -2.58 -29.91
CA SER A 75 8.48 -1.85 -30.41
C SER A 75 8.28 -0.34 -30.24
N ASP A 76 7.08 0.17 -30.55
CA ASP A 76 6.70 1.57 -30.34
C ASP A 76 6.80 1.95 -28.86
N LEU A 77 6.25 1.11 -27.96
CA LEU A 77 6.33 1.32 -26.51
C LEU A 77 7.77 1.27 -25.99
N LYS A 78 8.63 0.40 -26.53
CA LYS A 78 10.05 0.38 -26.16
C LYS A 78 10.79 1.63 -26.62
N GLN A 79 10.44 2.13 -27.80
CA GLN A 79 11.07 3.33 -28.35
C GLN A 79 10.71 4.56 -27.51
N GLU A 80 9.46 4.65 -27.07
CA GLU A 80 9.01 5.70 -26.14
C GLU A 80 9.61 5.54 -24.74
N ALA A 81 9.67 4.31 -24.20
CA ALA A 81 10.29 4.03 -22.91
C ALA A 81 11.80 4.34 -22.88
N THR A 82 12.53 4.07 -23.96
CA THR A 82 13.98 4.36 -24.05
C THR A 82 14.25 5.86 -23.94
N VAL A 83 13.39 6.67 -24.56
CA VAL A 83 13.49 8.14 -24.48
C VAL A 83 13.22 8.59 -23.04
N VAL A 84 12.17 8.08 -22.40
CA VAL A 84 11.84 8.40 -21.00
C VAL A 84 12.94 7.94 -20.03
N ASP A 85 13.52 6.76 -20.20
CA ASP A 85 14.60 6.25 -19.35
C ASP A 85 15.87 7.12 -19.41
N ASP A 86 16.24 7.63 -20.58
CA ASP A 86 17.39 8.54 -20.73
C ASP A 86 17.15 9.89 -20.06
N TYR A 87 15.93 10.45 -20.17
CA TYR A 87 15.55 11.68 -19.45
C TYR A 87 15.59 11.48 -17.93
N LEU A 88 15.02 10.38 -17.45
CA LEU A 88 14.96 10.06 -16.02
C LEU A 88 16.36 9.81 -15.44
N ARG A 89 17.25 9.13 -16.17
CA ARG A 89 18.66 8.94 -15.75
C ARG A 89 19.41 10.26 -15.62
N SER A 90 19.24 11.16 -16.58
CA SER A 90 19.89 12.49 -16.54
C SER A 90 19.42 13.30 -15.32
N GLU A 91 18.14 13.22 -14.98
CA GLU A 91 17.58 13.93 -13.82
C GLU A 91 18.06 13.31 -12.51
N LEU A 92 18.07 11.97 -12.41
CA LEU A 92 18.56 11.24 -11.23
C LEU A 92 20.05 11.49 -10.94
N GLU A 93 20.90 11.62 -11.97
CA GLU A 93 22.30 12.00 -11.81
C GLU A 93 22.45 13.43 -11.28
N SER A 94 21.65 14.37 -11.78
CA SER A 94 21.67 15.76 -11.30
C SER A 94 21.24 15.87 -9.83
N VAL A 95 20.25 15.09 -9.41
CA VAL A 95 19.80 15.01 -8.01
C VAL A 95 20.87 14.39 -7.12
N ASN A 96 21.52 13.30 -7.56
CA ASN A 96 22.61 12.68 -6.79
C ASN A 96 23.80 13.64 -6.62
N GLN A 97 24.12 14.43 -7.65
CA GLN A 97 25.18 15.44 -7.58
C GLN A 97 24.81 16.59 -6.65
N ALA A 98 23.57 17.07 -6.68
CA ALA A 98 23.08 18.10 -5.76
C ALA A 98 23.11 17.61 -4.30
N VAL A 99 22.69 16.38 -4.03
CA VAL A 99 22.75 15.76 -2.69
C VAL A 99 24.20 15.57 -2.23
N LYS A 100 25.12 15.19 -3.13
CA LYS A 100 26.56 15.09 -2.81
C LYS A 100 27.23 16.44 -2.54
N GLN A 101 26.78 17.51 -3.19
CA GLN A 101 27.28 18.86 -2.92
C GLN A 101 26.79 19.35 -1.55
N VAL A 102 25.52 19.14 -1.22
CA VAL A 102 24.96 19.46 0.11
C VAL A 102 25.66 18.69 1.24
N ASN A 103 26.02 17.42 1.01
CA ASN A 103 26.76 16.62 1.99
C ASN A 103 28.25 16.96 2.12
N ARG A 104 28.80 17.84 1.27
CA ARG A 104 30.24 18.22 1.27
C ARG A 104 30.52 19.51 2.06
N GLU A 105 29.48 20.19 2.54
CA GLU A 105 29.57 21.45 3.28
C GLU A 105 29.36 21.32 4.79
N VAL A 106 29.41 20.10 5.35
CA VAL A 106 29.47 19.89 6.81
C VAL A 106 30.87 19.46 7.22
N PRO A 107 31.68 20.34 7.85
CA PRO A 107 32.90 19.95 8.53
C PRO A 107 32.60 19.51 9.97
N GLU A 108 33.09 18.34 10.35
CA GLU A 108 33.38 17.94 11.73
C GLU A 108 34.79 17.32 11.73
N PRO A 109 35.57 17.25 12.85
CA PRO A 109 35.13 17.20 14.25
C PRO A 109 36.03 17.95 15.27
N VAL A 110 35.58 18.13 16.53
CA VAL A 110 36.49 18.21 17.70
C VAL A 110 35.84 17.58 18.93
N LEU A 111 36.33 16.40 19.28
CA LEU A 111 36.20 15.76 20.59
C LEU A 111 37.49 16.07 21.35
N GLU A 112 37.49 16.96 22.35
CA GLU A 112 38.55 16.96 23.37
C GLU A 112 38.10 17.52 24.72
N SER A 113 38.25 16.68 25.75
CA SER A 113 38.43 16.94 27.18
C SER A 113 37.43 17.82 27.93
N VAL A 114 36.65 17.23 28.86
CA VAL A 114 36.86 17.40 30.31
C VAL A 114 36.35 16.15 31.04
N VAL A 115 37.26 15.40 31.65
CA VAL A 115 36.98 14.34 32.63
C VAL A 115 36.93 14.97 34.03
N ALA A 116 35.93 14.54 34.81
CA ALA A 116 35.94 14.32 36.26
C ALA A 116 36.51 15.40 37.20
N ASP A 117 35.62 16.09 37.92
CA ASP A 117 35.66 16.15 39.40
C ASP A 117 34.27 16.52 39.94
N ALA A 118 33.79 15.80 40.95
CA ALA A 118 32.60 16.12 41.75
C ALA A 118 33.10 16.63 43.13
N PRO A 119 32.34 17.39 43.95
CA PRO A 119 30.87 17.42 44.01
C PRO A 119 30.22 18.79 44.34
N ALA A 120 28.89 18.75 44.44
CA ALA A 120 28.02 19.49 45.36
C ALA A 120 27.05 20.56 44.79
N GLN A 121 25.78 20.11 44.67
CA GLN A 121 24.52 20.79 45.05
C GLN A 121 24.10 22.00 44.18
N GLN A 122 22.86 22.15 43.69
CA GLN A 122 21.60 22.07 44.43
C GLN A 122 20.40 21.79 43.48
N SER A 123 19.67 20.71 43.81
CA SER A 123 18.21 20.47 43.75
C SER A 123 17.34 21.02 42.60
N LEU A 124 16.76 20.10 41.82
CA LEU A 124 15.39 20.22 41.29
C LEU A 124 14.56 19.04 41.85
N PRO A 125 13.52 19.29 42.66
CA PRO A 125 12.64 18.23 43.16
C PRO A 125 11.86 17.57 42.01
N LEU A 126 12.00 16.25 41.89
CA LEU A 126 11.07 15.38 41.17
C LEU A 126 9.95 15.00 42.14
N ASP A 127 8.77 15.58 41.98
CA ASP A 127 7.58 15.12 42.69
C ASP A 127 6.98 13.92 41.93
N MET A 128 6.71 12.86 42.70
CA MET A 128 6.31 11.53 42.23
C MET A 128 4.77 11.44 42.08
N PRO A 129 4.24 10.47 41.32
CA PRO A 129 2.80 10.31 41.15
C PRO A 129 2.16 9.80 42.44
N ASP A 130 1.15 10.54 42.93
CA ASP A 130 0.44 10.22 44.16
C ASP A 130 -0.37 8.92 44.01
N GLN A 131 -0.06 7.96 44.88
CA GLN A 131 -0.69 6.65 44.94
C GLN A 131 -1.96 6.72 45.78
N ASN A 132 -3.08 6.30 45.19
CA ASN A 132 -4.35 5.99 45.85
C ASN A 132 -4.20 5.02 47.03
N PRO A 133 -4.86 5.31 48.18
CA PRO A 133 -5.46 4.25 48.97
C PRO A 133 -6.90 4.59 49.42
N LEU A 134 -7.85 3.71 49.13
CA LEU A 134 -9.14 3.57 49.83
C LEU A 134 -8.97 2.57 51.00
N PRO A 135 -9.91 2.44 51.96
CA PRO A 135 -10.70 3.42 52.73
C PRO A 135 -10.58 3.14 54.26
N PRO A 136 -11.35 3.82 55.16
CA PRO A 136 -12.39 3.07 55.88
C PRO A 136 -13.70 3.85 56.13
N ALA A 137 -14.82 3.11 56.20
CA ALA A 137 -16.14 3.54 56.69
C ALA A 137 -16.18 3.49 58.26
N PRO A 138 -17.30 3.74 58.99
CA PRO A 138 -18.61 4.32 58.64
C PRO A 138 -19.09 5.41 59.65
N VAL A 139 -20.11 6.22 59.31
CA VAL A 139 -21.13 6.67 60.29
C VAL A 139 -22.41 7.11 59.59
N ALA A 140 -23.51 6.51 60.02
CA ALA A 140 -24.86 6.84 59.63
C ALA A 140 -25.31 8.16 60.28
N VAL A 141 -25.99 9.02 59.51
CA VAL A 141 -27.06 9.88 60.05
C VAL A 141 -28.23 9.81 59.08
N VAL A 142 -29.32 9.26 59.61
CA VAL A 142 -30.68 9.32 59.10
C VAL A 142 -31.19 10.76 59.26
N GLU A 143 -31.74 11.36 58.22
CA GLU A 143 -32.78 12.37 58.39
C GLU A 143 -33.87 12.20 57.32
N LYS A 144 -35.10 12.09 57.80
CA LYS A 144 -36.35 11.90 57.05
C LYS A 144 -36.92 13.26 56.62
N ALA A 145 -37.49 13.35 55.43
CA ALA A 145 -38.75 14.07 55.12
C ALA A 145 -39.14 13.77 53.66
N HIS A 146 -40.23 13.08 53.31
CA HIS A 146 -41.67 13.38 53.44
C HIS A 146 -42.23 14.21 52.26
N GLY A 147 -43.31 13.69 51.64
CA GLY A 147 -44.18 14.34 50.63
C GLY A 147 -43.96 13.78 49.22
N ASP A 148 -44.64 12.72 48.76
CA ASP A 148 -46.07 12.65 48.38
C ASP A 148 -46.48 13.72 47.35
N HIS A 149 -46.63 13.33 46.07
CA HIS A 149 -47.95 13.29 45.42
C HIS A 149 -47.88 13.02 43.90
N ALA A 150 -48.84 12.21 43.48
CA ALA A 150 -49.59 12.27 42.23
C ALA A 150 -48.95 11.71 40.94
N SER A 151 -49.24 10.41 40.74
CA SER A 151 -49.61 9.85 39.44
C SER A 151 -50.83 10.57 38.82
N LYS A 152 -51.05 10.29 37.52
CA LYS A 152 -52.21 10.62 36.65
C LYS A 152 -52.01 11.97 35.91
N THR A 153 -52.13 12.08 34.59
CA THR A 153 -53.32 11.75 33.79
C THR A 153 -53.04 12.05 32.30
N ILE A 154 -53.50 11.14 31.42
CA ILE A 154 -53.98 11.31 30.01
C ILE A 154 -53.05 11.97 28.99
#